data_AF-A0A9E1ND70-F1
#
_entry.id   AF-A0A9E1ND70-F1
#
_cell.length_a   1.000
_cell.length_b   1.000
_cell.length_c   1.000
_cell.angle_alpha   90.00
_cell.angle_beta   90.00
_cell.angle_gamma   90.00
#
_symmetry.space_group_name_H-M   'P 1'
#
loop_
_entity.id
_entity.type
_entity.pdbx_description
1 polymer ?
#
loop_
_entity_poly.entity_id
_entity_poly.type
_entity_poly.pdbx_seq_one_letter_code
_entity_poly.pdbx_strand_id
1 'polypeptide(L)'
;KTLLNKEGFLSSIVTLSVDGKNQNVLPRDVVYNVISDEPTHVDFLRITPGVKVRIEVPVLFINHEKSPGLKRGGVLNIVRRKIELKCPSEKIPESITIDLDGVDIGESFKISSVKLEEGVTPTIIGRDFVIATLAAPTVMKEPEKPAEAEVAEGEEKTEEGKEAAPATDGDKDKKDAKEGEEKKAPEAKK
;
A
#
# COMPACT_ATOMS: atom_id res chain seq x y z
N LYS A 1 -1.71 -11.18 22.03
CA LYS A 1 -1.91 -10.24 20.88
C LYS A 1 -0.63 -9.50 20.48
N THR A 2 0.36 -9.34 21.38
CA THR A 2 1.54 -8.47 21.12
C THR A 2 2.52 -8.98 20.05
N LEU A 3 2.72 -10.30 19.92
CA LEU A 3 3.72 -10.84 18.98
C LEU A 3 3.26 -10.81 17.52
N LEU A 4 2.00 -11.17 17.24
CA LEU A 4 1.43 -11.18 15.89
C LEU A 4 1.31 -9.78 15.28
N ASN A 5 1.12 -8.76 16.12
CA ASN A 5 0.97 -7.37 15.66
C ASN A 5 2.31 -6.67 15.43
N LYS A 6 3.45 -7.34 15.67
CA LYS A 6 4.78 -6.78 15.38
C LYS A 6 4.98 -6.77 13.87
N GLU A 7 5.39 -5.65 13.30
CA GLU A 7 5.57 -5.51 11.83
C GLU A 7 6.56 -6.53 11.24
N GLY A 8 7.52 -7.01 12.04
CA GLY A 8 8.49 -8.05 11.69
C GLY A 8 8.13 -9.47 12.14
N PHE A 9 6.86 -9.77 12.46
CA PHE A 9 6.48 -11.10 12.96
C PHE A 9 6.84 -12.23 11.97
N LEU A 10 6.56 -12.04 10.68
CA LEU A 10 6.85 -13.02 9.62
C LEU A 10 8.34 -13.13 9.29
N SER A 11 9.15 -12.16 9.69
CA SER A 11 10.61 -12.15 9.54
C SER A 11 11.35 -12.50 10.84
N SER A 12 10.66 -12.83 11.93
CA SER A 12 11.29 -13.14 13.22
C SER A 12 11.26 -14.63 13.53
N ILE A 13 12.37 -15.16 14.03
CA ILE A 13 12.42 -16.55 14.53
C ILE A 13 11.71 -16.61 15.88
N VAL A 14 10.79 -17.56 16.01
CA VAL A 14 10.02 -17.80 17.24
C VAL A 14 10.35 -19.19 17.76
N THR A 15 10.53 -19.33 19.07
CA THR A 15 10.64 -20.65 19.70
C THR A 15 9.26 -21.11 20.14
N LEU A 16 8.80 -22.24 19.60
CA LEU A 16 7.51 -22.84 19.90
C LEU A 16 7.71 -24.13 20.70
N SER A 17 6.97 -24.30 21.79
CA SER A 17 7.01 -25.52 22.61
C SER A 17 5.85 -26.43 22.19
N VAL A 18 6.15 -27.57 21.56
CA VAL A 18 5.18 -28.61 21.21
C VAL A 18 5.53 -29.85 22.03
N ASP A 19 4.57 -30.37 22.79
CA ASP A 19 4.74 -31.60 23.59
C ASP A 19 5.99 -31.57 24.49
N GLY A 20 6.29 -30.40 25.07
CA GLY A 20 7.45 -30.19 25.95
C GLY A 20 8.80 -30.05 25.24
N LYS A 21 8.84 -30.05 23.90
CA LYS A 21 10.06 -29.84 23.10
C LYS A 21 10.04 -28.47 22.45
N ASN A 22 11.11 -27.72 22.65
CA ASN A 22 11.29 -26.41 22.02
C ASN A 22 11.80 -26.58 20.59
N GLN A 23 11.13 -25.94 19.63
CA GLN A 23 11.53 -25.89 18.23
C GLN A 23 11.58 -24.45 17.75
N ASN A 24 12.65 -24.11 17.03
CA ASN A 24 12.75 -22.82 16.35
C ASN A 24 11.97 -22.88 15.04
N VAL A 25 11.00 -21.99 14.93
CA VAL A 25 10.09 -21.91 13.81
C VAL A 25 10.05 -20.48 13.27
N LEU A 26 9.76 -20.37 11.97
CA LEU A 26 9.55 -19.11 11.29
C LEU A 26 8.09 -19.01 10.87
N PRO A 27 7.36 -17.97 11.30
CA PRO A 27 6.00 -17.75 10.82
C PRO A 27 6.02 -17.48 9.31
N ARG A 28 5.22 -18.22 8.55
CA ARG A 28 5.13 -18.07 7.09
C ARG A 28 3.95 -17.23 6.67
N ASP A 29 2.79 -17.51 7.25
CA ASP A 29 1.55 -16.81 6.93
C ASP A 29 0.61 -16.81 8.15
N VAL A 30 -0.29 -15.84 8.18
CA VAL A 30 -1.32 -15.71 9.22
C VAL A 30 -2.65 -15.43 8.53
N VAL A 31 -3.61 -16.32 8.74
CA VAL A 31 -4.97 -16.16 8.25
C VAL A 31 -5.79 -15.48 9.33
N TYR A 32 -6.46 -14.39 8.94
CA TYR A 32 -7.35 -13.64 9.82
C TYR A 32 -8.81 -13.87 9.41
N ASN A 33 -9.70 -13.81 10.39
CA ASN A 33 -11.12 -13.77 10.14
C ASN A 33 -11.50 -12.41 9.52
N VAL A 34 -12.18 -12.43 8.37
CA VAL A 34 -12.53 -11.22 7.62
C VAL A 34 -13.51 -10.27 8.33
N ILE A 35 -14.25 -10.76 9.33
CA ILE A 35 -15.25 -9.97 10.07
C ILE A 35 -14.68 -9.53 11.42
N SER A 36 -14.10 -10.45 12.19
CA SER A 36 -13.61 -10.15 13.55
C SER A 36 -12.16 -9.67 13.61
N ASP A 37 -11.42 -9.74 12.51
CA ASP A 37 -9.98 -9.42 12.42
C ASP A 37 -9.12 -10.22 13.43
N GLU A 38 -9.62 -11.38 13.85
CA GLU A 38 -8.91 -12.28 14.77
C GLU A 38 -8.14 -13.36 13.99
N PRO A 39 -6.91 -13.70 14.40
CA PRO A 39 -6.12 -14.74 13.72
C PRO A 39 -6.75 -16.12 13.95
N THR A 40 -7.04 -16.83 12.86
CA THR A 40 -7.65 -18.18 12.88
C THR A 40 -6.65 -19.29 12.64
N HIS A 41 -5.64 -19.04 11.81
CA HIS A 41 -4.60 -20.02 11.48
C HIS A 41 -3.24 -19.33 11.34
N VAL A 42 -2.18 -20.00 11.78
CA VAL A 42 -0.79 -19.54 11.60
C VAL A 42 0.06 -20.67 11.07
N ASP A 43 0.72 -20.43 9.95
CA ASP A 43 1.64 -21.37 9.32
C ASP A 43 3.04 -21.16 9.89
N PHE A 44 3.67 -22.23 10.35
CA PHE A 44 5.04 -22.20 10.85
C PHE A 44 5.94 -23.12 10.02
N LEU A 45 7.11 -22.60 9.64
CA LEU A 45 8.18 -23.37 9.02
C LEU A 45 9.24 -23.71 10.06
N ARG A 46 9.52 -24.98 10.25
CA ARG A 46 10.63 -25.42 11.11
C ARG A 46 11.96 -25.02 10.48
N ILE A 47 12.77 -24.27 11.21
CA ILE A 47 14.10 -23.88 10.77
C ILE A 47 15.11 -24.98 11.11
N THR A 48 15.93 -25.34 10.13
CA THR A 48 17.15 -26.13 10.35
C THR A 48 18.36 -25.25 10.05
N PRO A 49 19.40 -25.24 10.91
CA PRO A 49 20.62 -24.47 10.67
C PRO A 49 21.24 -24.77 9.30
N GLY A 50 21.77 -23.74 8.63
CA GLY A 50 22.42 -23.87 7.32
C GLY A 50 21.49 -23.88 6.10
N VAL A 51 20.16 -23.89 6.28
CA VAL A 51 19.21 -23.82 5.16
C VAL A 51 18.97 -22.36 4.75
N LYS A 52 18.99 -22.10 3.44
CA LYS A 52 18.58 -20.79 2.88
C LYS A 52 17.06 -20.74 2.76
N VAL A 53 16.45 -19.75 3.39
CA VAL A 53 15.01 -19.51 3.35
C VAL A 53 14.69 -18.28 2.51
N ARG A 54 13.49 -18.25 1.92
CA ARG A 54 12.96 -17.08 1.24
C ARG A 54 11.92 -16.43 2.14
N ILE A 55 12.13 -15.18 2.50
CA ILE A 55 11.31 -14.46 3.48
C ILE A 55 10.97 -13.07 2.96
N GLU A 56 9.84 -12.54 3.41
CA GLU A 56 9.47 -11.16 3.20
C GLU A 56 9.87 -10.34 4.41
N VAL A 57 10.75 -9.37 4.22
CA VAL A 57 11.22 -8.51 5.29
C VAL A 57 10.61 -7.11 5.12
N PRO A 58 9.99 -6.54 6.17
CA PRO A 58 9.43 -5.21 6.10
C PRO A 58 10.52 -4.14 5.98
N VAL A 59 10.18 -3.05 5.30
CA VAL A 59 11.04 -1.88 5.14
C VAL A 59 10.57 -0.79 6.10
N LEU A 60 11.50 -0.29 6.92
CA LEU A 60 11.29 0.83 7.82
C LEU A 60 11.99 2.07 7.29
N PHE A 61 11.31 3.20 7.32
CA PHE A 61 11.86 4.49 6.94
C PHE A 61 12.17 5.27 8.22
N ILE A 62 13.39 5.79 8.33
CA ILE A 62 13.81 6.61 9.46
C ILE A 62 14.10 8.05 9.00
N ASN A 63 14.22 8.97 9.97
CA ASN A 63 14.56 10.37 9.72
C ASN A 63 13.59 11.12 8.80
N HIS A 64 12.28 10.81 8.86
CA HIS A 64 11.23 11.53 8.12
C HIS A 64 11.33 13.05 8.25
N GLU A 65 11.63 13.56 9.45
CA GLU A 65 11.74 15.00 9.71
C GLU A 65 13.01 15.63 9.14
N LYS A 66 14.06 14.86 8.87
CA LYS A 66 15.32 15.41 8.35
C LYS A 66 15.34 15.51 6.83
N SER A 67 14.44 14.81 6.13
CA SER A 67 14.28 14.90 4.69
C SER A 67 13.83 16.31 4.26
N PRO A 68 14.65 17.06 3.48
CA PRO A 68 14.24 18.32 2.90
C PRO A 68 13.03 18.16 1.97
N GLY A 69 12.96 17.05 1.23
CA GLY A 69 11.87 16.82 0.30
C GLY A 69 10.52 16.59 0.98
N LEU A 70 10.47 15.85 2.10
CA LEU A 70 9.23 15.74 2.91
C LEU A 70 8.82 17.09 3.51
N LYS A 71 9.78 17.88 4.00
CA LYS A 71 9.52 19.23 4.53
C LYS A 71 8.96 20.21 3.49
N ARG A 72 9.36 20.08 2.23
CA ARG A 72 8.84 20.88 1.11
C ARG A 72 7.48 20.40 0.59
N GLY A 73 6.83 19.45 1.27
CA GLY A 73 5.53 18.90 0.88
C GLY A 73 5.63 17.74 -0.11
N GLY A 74 6.81 17.13 -0.30
CA GLY A 74 6.96 15.89 -1.04
C GLY A 74 6.20 14.74 -0.37
N VAL A 75 5.74 13.79 -1.19
CA VAL A 75 5.00 12.61 -0.73
C VAL A 75 5.87 11.37 -0.89
N LEU A 76 6.09 10.63 0.20
CA LEU A 76 6.80 9.36 0.15
C LEU A 76 5.90 8.28 -0.46
N ASN A 77 6.17 7.93 -1.72
CA ASN A 77 5.50 6.85 -2.40
C ASN A 77 6.25 5.53 -2.17
N ILE A 78 5.71 4.67 -1.32
CA ILE A 78 6.27 3.35 -1.03
C ILE A 78 5.73 2.34 -2.03
N VAL A 79 6.57 1.93 -2.97
CA VAL A 79 6.23 0.93 -4.01
C VAL A 79 6.18 -0.47 -3.42
N ARG A 80 7.08 -0.78 -2.48
CA ARG A 80 7.16 -2.08 -1.80
C ARG A 80 7.38 -1.89 -0.31
N ARG A 81 6.39 -2.27 0.50
CA ARG A 81 6.51 -2.28 1.98
C ARG A 81 7.31 -3.46 2.51
N LYS A 82 7.35 -4.56 1.73
CA LYS A 82 8.08 -5.78 2.05
C LYS A 82 8.99 -6.14 0.88
N ILE A 83 10.16 -6.67 1.18
CA ILE A 83 11.14 -7.11 0.19
C ILE A 83 11.39 -8.59 0.40
N GLU A 84 11.24 -9.36 -0.68
CA GLU A 84 11.61 -10.77 -0.68
C GLU A 84 13.14 -10.92 -0.69
N LEU A 85 13.65 -11.48 0.39
CA LEU A 85 15.07 -11.79 0.57
C LEU A 85 15.27 -13.29 0.69
N LYS A 86 16.39 -13.75 0.13
CA LYS A 86 16.96 -15.07 0.34
C LYS A 86 18.16 -14.94 1.27
N CYS A 87 18.01 -15.46 2.48
CA CYS A 87 19.03 -15.41 3.52
C CYS A 87 19.18 -16.78 4.22
N PRO A 88 20.35 -17.07 4.81
CA PRO A 88 20.49 -18.16 5.76
C PRO A 88 19.58 -17.94 6.96
N SER A 89 19.07 -19.02 7.54
CA SER A 89 18.21 -18.95 8.73
C SER A 89 18.82 -18.20 9.92
N GLU A 90 20.15 -18.11 10.00
CA GLU A 90 20.88 -17.44 11.09
C GLU A 90 21.04 -15.92 10.89
N LYS A 91 20.90 -15.45 9.64
CA LYS A 91 21.10 -14.04 9.27
C LYS A 91 19.82 -13.44 8.71
N ILE A 92 18.69 -13.75 9.33
CA ILE A 92 17.40 -13.18 8.95
C ILE A 92 17.33 -11.76 9.55
N PRO A 93 17.28 -10.69 8.73
CA PRO A 93 17.06 -9.35 9.25
C PRO A 93 15.58 -9.19 9.66
N GLU A 94 15.33 -8.61 10.84
CA GLU A 94 13.97 -8.33 11.29
C GLU A 94 13.28 -7.27 10.40
N SER A 95 14.03 -6.24 10.00
CA SER A 95 13.57 -5.15 9.14
C SER A 95 14.72 -4.56 8.34
N ILE A 96 14.40 -3.90 7.23
CA ILE A 96 15.35 -3.16 6.39
C ILE A 96 15.13 -1.67 6.62
N THR A 97 16.13 -1.00 7.17
CA THR A 97 16.05 0.44 7.44
C THR A 97 16.55 1.26 6.25
N ILE A 98 15.73 2.18 5.77
CA ILE A 98 16.09 3.18 4.75
C ILE A 98 16.14 4.56 5.42
N ASP A 99 17.28 5.22 5.28
CA ASP A 99 17.48 6.58 5.78
C ASP A 99 16.95 7.61 4.79
N LEU A 100 16.15 8.56 5.29
CA LEU A 100 15.61 9.68 4.53
C LEU A 100 16.37 11.00 4.77
N ASP A 101 17.47 10.98 5.52
CA ASP A 101 18.26 12.18 5.81
C ASP A 101 18.85 12.81 4.54
N GLY A 102 18.64 14.12 4.36
CA GLY A 102 19.14 14.86 3.20
C GLY A 102 18.45 14.57 1.85
N VAL A 103 17.39 13.75 1.82
CA VAL A 103 16.76 13.28 0.58
C VAL A 103 15.82 14.33 -0.02
N ASP A 104 16.01 14.62 -1.30
CA ASP A 104 15.27 15.63 -2.07
C ASP A 104 14.13 15.02 -2.91
N ILE A 105 13.20 15.88 -3.35
CA ILE A 105 12.07 15.48 -4.19
C ILE A 105 12.59 14.94 -5.54
N GLY A 106 12.05 13.81 -5.98
CA GLY A 106 12.43 13.11 -7.20
C GLY A 106 13.39 11.95 -6.97
N GLU A 107 13.94 11.80 -5.77
CA GLU A 107 14.87 10.72 -5.45
C GLU A 107 14.16 9.37 -5.31
N SER A 108 14.80 8.31 -5.80
CA SER A 108 14.29 6.94 -5.81
C SER A 108 15.23 6.01 -5.07
N PHE A 109 14.73 5.33 -4.04
CA PHE A 109 15.46 4.28 -3.33
C PHE A 109 15.34 2.97 -4.07
N LYS A 110 16.47 2.42 -4.49
CA LYS A 110 16.55 1.14 -5.18
C LYS A 110 17.14 0.06 -4.27
N ILE A 111 16.93 -1.21 -4.60
CA ILE A 111 17.48 -2.31 -3.81
C ILE A 111 19.01 -2.28 -3.77
N SER A 112 19.65 -1.80 -4.84
CA SER A 112 21.11 -1.64 -4.92
C SER A 112 21.69 -0.62 -3.93
N SER A 113 20.91 0.39 -3.52
CA SER A 113 21.33 1.39 -2.53
C SER A 113 21.14 0.96 -1.07
N VAL A 114 20.46 -0.16 -0.84
CA VAL A 114 20.18 -0.66 0.52
C VAL A 114 21.39 -1.44 1.04
N LYS A 115 21.79 -1.15 2.28
CA LYS A 115 22.82 -1.92 2.99
C LYS A 115 22.23 -3.26 3.42
N LEU A 116 22.63 -4.34 2.75
CA LEU A 116 22.27 -5.71 3.10
C LEU A 116 23.45 -6.40 3.81
N GLU A 117 23.16 -7.23 4.80
CA GLU A 117 24.18 -8.01 5.50
C GLU A 117 24.78 -9.13 4.61
N GLU A 118 25.99 -9.57 4.95
CA GLU A 118 26.70 -10.61 4.19
C GLU A 118 25.90 -11.92 4.12
N GLY A 119 25.53 -12.32 2.90
CA GLY A 119 24.79 -13.55 2.63
C GLY A 119 23.27 -13.35 2.46
N VAL A 120 22.77 -12.13 2.66
CA VAL A 120 21.41 -11.73 2.33
C VAL A 120 21.37 -11.26 0.88
N THR A 121 20.60 -11.94 0.05
CA THR A 121 20.44 -11.59 -1.37
C THR A 121 18.98 -11.35 -1.70
N PRO A 122 18.63 -10.34 -2.50
CA PRO A 122 17.27 -10.22 -3.02
C PRO A 122 16.90 -11.44 -3.84
N THR A 123 15.65 -11.91 -3.74
CA THR A 123 15.18 -13.02 -4.59
C THR A 123 15.24 -12.65 -6.08
N ILE A 124 15.01 -11.36 -6.38
CA ILE A 124 15.03 -10.81 -7.74
C ILE A 124 16.42 -10.23 -8.02
N ILE A 125 17.28 -11.02 -8.67
CA ILE A 125 18.68 -10.65 -8.95
C ILE A 125 18.84 -10.00 -10.34
N GLY A 126 17.86 -10.18 -11.24
CA GLY A 126 17.95 -9.74 -12.64
C GLY A 126 17.50 -8.31 -12.94
N ARG A 127 16.99 -7.57 -11.95
CA ARG A 127 16.55 -6.17 -12.14
C ARG A 127 16.70 -5.36 -10.86
N ASP A 128 17.17 -4.13 -11.01
CA ASP A 128 17.16 -3.16 -9.93
C ASP A 128 15.75 -2.56 -9.82
N PHE A 129 15.09 -2.77 -8.69
CA PHE A 129 13.72 -2.31 -8.48
C PHE A 129 13.67 -1.21 -7.43
N VAL A 130 12.73 -0.28 -7.64
CA VAL A 130 12.45 0.81 -6.71
C VAL A 130 11.64 0.29 -5.52
N ILE A 131 12.06 0.66 -4.33
CA ILE A 131 11.42 0.36 -3.05
C ILE A 131 10.50 1.51 -2.65
N ALA A 132 11.02 2.73 -2.70
CA ALA A 132 10.29 3.96 -2.44
C ALA A 132 10.80 5.11 -3.29
N THR A 133 9.96 6.10 -3.49
CA THR A 133 10.24 7.29 -4.29
C THR A 133 9.68 8.50 -3.57
N LEU A 134 10.46 9.57 -3.47
CA LEU A 134 9.95 10.83 -2.96
C LEU A 134 9.35 11.63 -4.11
N ALA A 135 8.04 11.64 -4.24
CA ALA A 135 7.34 12.32 -5.32
C ALA A 135 7.05 13.79 -4.97
N ALA A 136 6.90 14.61 -6.00
CA ALA A 136 6.42 15.98 -5.84
C ALA A 136 4.97 15.98 -5.31
N PRO A 137 4.55 16.99 -4.55
CA PRO A 137 3.17 17.12 -4.10
C PRO A 137 2.22 17.10 -5.30
N THR A 138 1.16 16.29 -5.20
CA THR A 138 0.12 16.19 -6.23
C THR A 138 -0.90 17.33 -6.17
N VAL A 139 -0.61 18.40 -5.43
CA VAL A 139 -1.48 19.59 -5.41
C VAL A 139 -1.25 20.34 -6.72
N MET A 140 -2.01 19.96 -7.75
CA MET A 140 -2.44 20.93 -8.75
C MET A 140 -3.17 22.02 -7.97
N LYS A 141 -2.51 23.16 -7.77
CA LYS A 141 -3.20 24.37 -7.37
C LYS A 141 -4.22 24.64 -8.48
N GLU A 142 -5.51 24.40 -8.20
CA GLU A 142 -6.56 24.97 -9.02
C GLU A 142 -6.24 26.47 -9.16
N PRO A 143 -6.21 27.03 -10.37
CA PRO A 143 -5.96 28.46 -10.50
C PRO A 143 -7.08 29.17 -9.73
N GLU A 144 -6.71 29.80 -8.61
CA GLU A 144 -7.55 30.76 -7.92
C GLU A 144 -7.99 31.76 -8.98
N LYS A 145 -9.28 31.70 -9.33
CA LYS A 145 -9.94 32.70 -10.15
C LYS A 145 -9.69 34.06 -9.47
N PRO A 146 -9.15 35.06 -10.18
CA PRO A 146 -8.79 36.34 -9.55
C PRO A 146 -10.01 36.94 -8.83
N ALA A 147 -9.80 37.30 -7.58
CA ALA A 147 -10.70 38.18 -6.85
C ALA A 147 -10.63 39.58 -7.51
N GLU A 148 -11.74 40.03 -8.09
CA GLU A 148 -11.94 41.45 -8.37
C GLU A 148 -12.35 42.17 -7.09
N ALA A 149 -11.61 43.24 -6.79
CA ALA A 149 -11.84 44.15 -5.69
C ALA A 149 -13.00 45.13 -6.00
N GLU A 150 -13.58 45.63 -4.91
CA GLU A 150 -14.70 46.58 -4.75
C GLU A 150 -14.80 47.75 -5.74
N VAL A 151 -16.06 48.13 -6.05
CA VAL A 151 -16.50 49.54 -6.08
C VAL A 151 -17.92 49.63 -5.45
N ALA A 152 -18.10 50.62 -4.60
CA ALA A 152 -19.29 50.89 -3.79
C ALA A 152 -20.32 51.85 -4.46
N GLU A 153 -21.46 52.00 -3.77
CA GLU A 153 -22.57 52.97 -3.86
C GLU A 153 -23.85 52.64 -4.68
N GLY A 154 -25.00 52.71 -3.97
CA GLY A 154 -26.13 53.56 -4.40
C GLY A 154 -27.52 52.93 -4.65
N GLU A 155 -28.37 52.93 -3.60
CA GLU A 155 -29.85 53.04 -3.50
C GLU A 155 -30.88 52.52 -4.54
N GLU A 156 -31.90 51.83 -3.98
CA GLU A 156 -33.35 51.70 -4.29
C GLU A 156 -33.86 51.61 -5.75
N LYS A 157 -34.68 50.58 -6.08
CA LYS A 157 -36.15 50.54 -5.83
C LYS A 157 -36.86 49.30 -6.45
N THR A 158 -37.80 48.74 -5.67
CA THR A 158 -39.10 48.08 -6.01
C THR A 158 -39.26 46.88 -6.95
N GLU A 159 -40.03 45.90 -6.42
CA GLU A 159 -41.05 44.99 -7.03
C GLU A 159 -40.56 43.99 -8.10
N GLU A 160 -40.99 42.72 -8.16
CA GLU A 160 -42.25 42.07 -7.78
C GLU A 160 -42.12 40.53 -7.86
N GLY A 161 -43.04 39.78 -7.22
CA GLY A 161 -43.42 38.40 -7.57
C GLY A 161 -42.60 37.27 -6.91
N LYS A 162 -42.96 36.69 -5.76
CA LYS A 162 -44.18 35.96 -5.34
C LYS A 162 -44.39 34.59 -6.01
N GLU A 163 -44.27 33.60 -5.13
CA GLU A 163 -44.85 32.23 -5.11
C GLU A 163 -44.56 31.24 -6.23
N ALA A 164 -43.82 30.22 -5.78
CA ALA A 164 -43.81 28.88 -6.31
C ALA A 164 -45.08 28.07 -5.96
N ALA A 165 -45.25 27.02 -6.77
CA ALA A 165 -46.01 25.77 -6.59
C ALA A 165 -47.45 25.76 -7.14
N PRO A 166 -48.06 24.59 -7.46
CA PRO A 166 -47.56 23.19 -7.39
C PRO A 166 -48.02 22.23 -8.54
N ALA A 167 -47.59 20.95 -8.42
CA ALA A 167 -48.26 19.69 -8.82
C ALA A 167 -48.35 19.35 -10.34
N THR A 168 -48.34 18.10 -10.87
CA THR A 168 -48.74 16.72 -10.46
C THR A 168 -47.98 15.71 -11.36
N ASP A 169 -47.39 14.61 -10.89
CA ASP A 169 -47.95 13.24 -10.64
C ASP A 169 -48.29 12.36 -11.88
N GLY A 170 -47.82 11.10 -11.85
CA GLY A 170 -48.38 9.91 -12.54
C GLY A 170 -47.76 9.53 -13.89
N ASP A 171 -46.88 8.52 -14.04
CA ASP A 171 -47.02 7.05 -13.87
C ASP A 171 -47.48 6.27 -15.13
N LYS A 172 -46.85 5.09 -15.30
CA LYS A 172 -47.18 3.89 -16.12
C LYS A 172 -46.61 3.69 -17.54
N ASP A 173 -45.77 2.64 -17.58
CA ASP A 173 -45.83 1.43 -18.43
C ASP A 173 -45.90 1.63 -19.96
N LYS A 174 -45.10 0.95 -20.80
CA LYS A 174 -45.07 -0.52 -20.96
C LYS A 174 -44.15 -0.87 -22.14
N LYS A 175 -43.46 -2.03 -22.07
CA LYS A 175 -43.18 -2.99 -23.18
C LYS A 175 -42.30 -2.50 -24.36
N ASP A 176 -41.45 -3.28 -25.02
CA ASP A 176 -41.39 -4.71 -25.37
C ASP A 176 -39.89 -5.06 -25.57
N ALA A 177 -39.39 -6.18 -25.05
CA ALA A 177 -39.17 -7.46 -25.77
C ALA A 177 -37.97 -7.41 -26.76
N LYS A 178 -36.89 -8.16 -26.48
CA LYS A 178 -36.65 -9.57 -26.93
C LYS A 178 -35.92 -9.54 -28.28
N GLU A 179 -34.77 -10.18 -28.52
CA GLU A 179 -34.41 -11.61 -28.48
C GLU A 179 -32.87 -11.64 -28.80
N GLY A 180 -32.00 -12.47 -28.21
CA GLY A 180 -31.84 -13.92 -28.50
C GLY A 180 -31.38 -14.12 -29.97
N GLU A 181 -30.34 -14.84 -30.39
CA GLU A 181 -29.51 -15.96 -29.91
C GLU A 181 -28.36 -16.09 -30.96
N GLU A 182 -27.09 -16.26 -30.63
CA GLU A 182 -26.37 -17.52 -30.31
C GLU A 182 -25.56 -18.12 -31.49
N LYS A 183 -24.43 -18.76 -31.11
CA LYS A 183 -23.54 -19.71 -31.84
C LYS A 183 -22.39 -19.06 -32.64
N LYS A 184 -21.14 -19.51 -32.50
CA LYS A 184 -20.67 -20.90 -32.34
C LYS A 184 -19.22 -20.93 -31.83
N ALA A 185 -18.92 -21.91 -30.97
CA ALA A 185 -17.58 -22.26 -30.49
C ALA A 185 -16.84 -23.18 -31.53
N PRO A 186 -15.69 -23.81 -31.18
CA PRO A 186 -14.36 -23.61 -31.78
C PRO A 186 -13.92 -24.74 -32.74
N GLU A 187 -12.89 -24.54 -33.57
CA GLU A 187 -12.14 -25.65 -34.18
C GLU A 187 -10.72 -25.27 -34.62
N ALA A 188 -9.88 -26.30 -34.78
CA ALA A 188 -8.43 -26.29 -34.63
C ALA A 188 -7.59 -26.18 -35.93
N LYS A 189 -6.27 -26.06 -35.69
CA LYS A 189 -5.10 -26.36 -36.54
C LYS A 189 -4.62 -25.30 -37.54
N LYS A 190 -3.41 -24.79 -37.27
CA LYS A 190 -2.25 -25.02 -38.14
C LYS A 190 -0.96 -25.03 -37.32
#